data_AF-A0A5C7PM68-F1
#
_entry.id   AF-A0A5C7PM68-F1
#
_cell.length_a   1.000
_cell.length_b   1.000
_cell.length_c   1.000
_cell.angle_alpha   90.00
_cell.angle_beta   90.00
_cell.angle_gamma   90.00
#
_symmetry.space_group_name_H-M   'P 1'
#
loop_
_entity.id
_entity.type
_entity.pdbx_description
1 polymer ?
#
loop_
_entity_poly.entity_id
_entity_poly.type
_entity_poly.pdbx_seq_one_letter_code
_entity_poly.pdbx_strand_id
1 'polypeptide(L)'
;MQIGLDLLGGAMFPDIALNEFPVGWALGIFAEEFGDAAPLVRKIIKEKNPPLVRVQLTWSRNKHIYTEKHLAAARRSAAVYERIAIANPNVKIELSPFCEHDLSNPTPWLDTIARIAPHCEIINCPWRGALSRRYKNEIHGTQIPPDRGNFNYSFDGTGCVDINYPAFTKRYAKAETFFLWTYQFNGNRNDAQKDDRGLPLPYIEPTKREFWPTKKLMPAVRYLARKEKGEPELAATTTYKSLSDQITPIPGARDLLPVIITPVKALAINFVTTTGEIVATAPYYGPYRDGRNRYYAPQMGYRLAELARRKQGGNPLLTLKAGRIILGTVNPAHRQNEYRAKP
;
A
#
# COMPACT_ATOMS: atom_id res chain seq x y z
N MET A 1 -10.53 8.97 -10.78
CA MET A 1 -9.73 8.39 -9.68
C MET A 1 -8.25 8.47 -10.03
N GLN A 2 -7.53 9.34 -9.33
CA GLN A 2 -6.07 9.43 -9.34
C GLN A 2 -5.48 8.28 -8.50
N ILE A 3 -4.26 7.85 -8.82
CA ILE A 3 -3.54 6.85 -8.01
C ILE A 3 -2.41 7.54 -7.25
N GLY A 4 -2.22 7.15 -6.00
CA GLY A 4 -1.14 7.64 -5.15
C GLY A 4 -0.34 6.54 -4.47
N LEU A 5 0.80 6.91 -3.87
CA LEU A 5 1.54 6.07 -2.94
C LEU A 5 1.54 6.73 -1.56
N ASP A 6 1.17 5.96 -0.53
CA ASP A 6 1.31 6.36 0.86
C ASP A 6 2.69 5.97 1.39
N LEU A 7 3.68 6.81 1.09
CA LEU A 7 5.05 6.69 1.59
C LEU A 7 5.15 7.29 3.00
N LEU A 8 4.33 6.78 3.93
CA LEU A 8 4.09 7.35 5.26
C LEU A 8 5.38 7.68 6.04
N GLY A 9 6.35 6.77 6.03
CA GLY A 9 7.67 6.94 6.63
C GLY A 9 8.75 7.43 5.67
N GLY A 10 8.39 8.08 4.55
CA GLY A 10 9.30 8.46 3.46
C GLY A 10 10.53 9.24 3.91
N ALA A 11 10.41 10.01 5.00
CA ALA A 11 11.53 10.72 5.63
C ALA A 11 12.70 9.80 6.02
N MET A 12 12.45 8.52 6.29
CA MET A 12 13.45 7.52 6.67
C MET A 12 14.10 6.80 5.49
N PHE A 13 13.54 6.94 4.28
CA PHE A 13 14.07 6.33 3.05
C PHE A 13 14.03 7.32 1.86
N PRO A 14 14.54 8.56 2.04
CA PRO A 14 14.30 9.65 1.09
C PRO A 14 14.83 9.35 -0.31
N ASP A 15 15.97 8.65 -0.43
CA ASP A 15 16.56 8.31 -1.72
C ASP A 15 15.70 7.30 -2.49
N ILE A 16 15.15 6.29 -1.80
CA ILE A 16 14.28 5.30 -2.44
C ILE A 16 12.95 5.96 -2.80
N ALA A 17 12.38 6.73 -1.87
CA ALA A 17 11.15 7.47 -2.10
C ALA A 17 11.29 8.38 -3.33
N LEU A 18 12.29 9.24 -3.39
CA LEU A 18 12.49 10.17 -4.50
C LEU A 18 12.75 9.48 -5.84
N ASN A 19 13.67 8.49 -5.87
CA ASN A 19 14.08 7.87 -7.13
C ASN A 19 12.99 6.99 -7.73
N GLU A 20 12.22 6.28 -6.90
CA GLU A 20 11.23 5.31 -7.36
C GLU A 20 9.81 5.89 -7.46
N PHE A 21 9.58 7.12 -6.95
CA PHE A 21 8.27 7.75 -7.00
C PHE A 21 7.83 8.00 -8.45
N PRO A 22 6.64 7.51 -8.85
CA PRO A 22 6.12 7.70 -10.19
C PRO A 22 5.72 9.15 -10.49
N VAL A 23 6.12 9.66 -11.66
CA VAL A 23 5.59 10.92 -12.20
C VAL A 23 4.08 10.81 -12.39
N GLY A 24 3.36 11.89 -12.04
CA GLY A 24 1.91 11.99 -12.19
C GLY A 24 1.08 11.27 -11.13
N TRP A 25 1.69 10.66 -10.11
CA TRP A 25 0.99 10.03 -9.01
C TRP A 25 0.87 10.96 -7.80
N ALA A 26 -0.14 10.76 -6.96
CA ALA A 26 -0.25 11.45 -5.67
C ALA A 26 0.77 10.90 -4.65
N LEU A 27 1.21 11.76 -3.73
CA LEU A 27 2.05 11.39 -2.58
C LEU A 27 1.23 11.47 -1.30
N GLY A 28 1.20 10.41 -0.50
CA GLY A 28 0.75 10.44 0.90
C GLY A 28 1.93 10.27 1.84
N ILE A 29 2.03 11.07 2.91
CA ILE A 29 3.16 11.03 3.85
C ILE A 29 2.78 11.55 5.24
N PHE A 30 3.51 11.17 6.29
CA PHE A 30 3.45 11.86 7.59
C PHE A 30 4.37 13.07 7.63
N ALA A 31 3.95 14.14 8.29
CA ALA A 31 4.76 15.35 8.42
C ALA A 31 6.05 15.12 9.23
N GLU A 32 5.91 14.61 10.46
CA GLU A 32 7.01 14.52 11.44
C GLU A 32 7.10 13.16 12.16
N GLU A 33 6.15 12.24 11.94
CA GLU A 33 6.04 10.99 12.71
C GLU A 33 7.28 10.08 12.59
N PHE A 34 7.92 10.10 11.42
CA PHE A 34 9.11 9.33 11.09
C PHE A 34 10.33 10.24 10.88
N GLY A 35 10.27 11.50 11.32
CA GLY A 35 11.23 12.55 10.95
C GLY A 35 10.60 13.59 10.02
N ASP A 36 11.29 14.71 9.84
CA ASP A 36 10.80 15.84 9.03
C ASP A 36 10.73 15.46 7.55
N ALA A 37 9.50 15.31 7.03
CA ALA A 37 9.24 14.97 5.64
C ALA A 37 9.28 16.19 4.70
N ALA A 38 9.25 17.43 5.19
CA ALA A 38 9.16 18.61 4.35
C ALA A 38 10.30 18.73 3.32
N PRO A 39 11.58 18.43 3.64
CA PRO A 39 12.65 18.43 2.65
C PRO A 39 12.42 17.42 1.51
N LEU A 40 11.94 16.22 1.83
CA LEU A 40 11.61 15.20 0.84
C LEU A 40 10.42 15.62 -0.03
N VAL A 41 9.36 16.16 0.58
CA VAL A 41 8.18 16.64 -0.15
C VAL A 41 8.57 17.72 -1.16
N ARG A 42 9.39 18.71 -0.77
CA ARG A 42 9.88 19.74 -1.70
C ARG A 42 10.67 19.14 -2.88
N LYS A 43 11.52 18.14 -2.63
CA LYS A 43 12.27 17.44 -3.70
C LYS A 43 11.34 16.68 -4.64
N ILE A 44 10.37 15.93 -4.11
CA ILE A 44 9.40 15.20 -4.93
C ILE A 44 8.54 16.18 -5.74
N ILE A 45 8.09 17.29 -5.16
CA ILE A 45 7.35 18.33 -5.90
C ILE A 45 8.19 18.86 -7.06
N LYS A 46 9.43 19.25 -6.79
CA LYS A 46 10.35 19.80 -7.80
C LYS A 46 10.64 18.82 -8.93
N GLU A 47 10.90 17.55 -8.61
CA GLU A 47 11.42 16.57 -9.58
C GLU A 47 10.35 15.72 -10.24
N LYS A 48 9.23 15.47 -9.55
CA LYS A 48 8.17 14.55 -9.99
C LYS A 48 6.84 15.24 -10.27
N ASN A 49 6.67 16.49 -9.80
CA ASN A 49 5.48 17.32 -9.98
C ASN A 49 4.17 16.52 -9.74
N PRO A 50 3.98 15.94 -8.55
CA PRO A 50 2.79 15.16 -8.25
C PRO A 50 1.54 16.06 -8.35
N PRO A 51 0.39 15.56 -8.81
CA PRO A 51 -0.83 16.39 -8.88
C PRO A 51 -1.38 16.71 -7.48
N LEU A 52 -1.04 15.88 -6.48
CA LEU A 52 -1.52 15.96 -5.11
C LEU A 52 -0.43 15.48 -4.13
N VAL A 53 -0.28 16.21 -3.03
CA VAL A 53 0.44 15.77 -1.82
C VAL A 53 -0.51 15.78 -0.63
N ARG A 54 -0.80 14.62 -0.06
CA ARG A 54 -1.59 14.43 1.15
C ARG A 54 -0.67 14.22 2.35
N VAL A 55 -0.86 15.02 3.39
CA VAL A 55 0.00 15.01 4.58
C VAL A 55 -0.83 14.72 5.82
N GLN A 56 -0.47 13.64 6.51
CA GLN A 56 -0.94 13.38 7.86
C GLN A 56 -0.06 14.17 8.84
N LEU A 57 -0.62 15.18 9.50
CA LEU A 57 0.15 16.10 10.34
C LEU A 57 0.55 15.48 11.67
N THR A 58 -0.30 14.64 12.25
CA THR A 58 -0.02 13.99 13.54
C THR A 58 -0.69 12.63 13.61
N TRP A 59 -0.03 11.69 14.30
CA TRP A 59 -0.58 10.40 14.65
C TRP A 59 -0.52 10.16 16.14
N SER A 60 -1.64 9.74 16.74
CA SER A 60 -1.68 9.35 18.15
C SER A 60 -1.45 7.87 18.30
N ARG A 61 -0.30 7.52 18.89
CA ARG A 61 0.06 6.15 19.27
C ARG A 61 -0.83 5.59 20.40
N ASN A 62 -1.57 6.45 21.09
CA ASN A 62 -2.51 6.06 22.14
C ASN A 62 -3.91 5.84 21.57
N LYS A 63 -4.09 4.76 20.80
CA LYS A 63 -5.39 4.31 20.29
C LYS A 63 -6.19 5.42 19.58
N HIS A 64 -5.51 6.25 18.78
CA HIS A 64 -6.16 7.31 18.00
C HIS A 64 -6.86 8.39 18.83
N ILE A 65 -6.44 8.57 20.09
CA ILE A 65 -6.96 9.62 20.98
C ILE A 65 -6.12 10.88 20.83
N TYR A 66 -6.76 11.98 20.47
CA TYR A 66 -6.12 13.26 20.19
C TYR A 66 -6.44 14.29 21.29
N THR A 67 -5.49 15.19 21.52
CA THR A 67 -5.54 16.22 22.57
C THR A 67 -5.02 17.54 22.02
N GLU A 68 -5.16 18.62 22.79
CA GLU A 68 -4.60 19.94 22.43
C GLU A 68 -3.10 19.91 22.17
N LYS A 69 -2.34 19.01 22.83
CA LYS A 69 -0.91 18.82 22.54
C LYS A 69 -0.69 18.34 21.09
N HIS A 70 -1.51 17.40 20.64
CA HIS A 70 -1.45 16.91 19.26
C HIS A 70 -1.88 17.99 18.28
N LEU A 71 -2.94 18.76 18.59
CA LEU A 71 -3.34 19.89 17.75
C LEU A 71 -2.23 20.94 17.66
N ALA A 72 -1.57 21.27 18.76
CA ALA A 72 -0.45 22.22 18.76
C ALA A 72 0.70 21.75 17.86
N ALA A 73 0.99 20.44 17.80
CA ALA A 73 1.94 19.89 16.84
C ALA A 73 1.44 20.03 15.39
N ALA A 74 0.19 19.62 15.13
CA ALA A 74 -0.42 19.76 13.81
C ALA A 74 -0.42 21.22 13.30
N ARG A 75 -0.66 22.20 14.18
CA ARG A 75 -0.60 23.64 13.83
C ARG A 75 0.78 24.06 13.31
N ARG A 76 1.86 23.58 13.95
CA ARG A 76 3.24 23.91 13.53
C ARG A 76 3.55 23.31 12.15
N SER A 77 3.24 22.03 11.96
CA SER A 77 3.47 21.37 10.68
C SER A 77 2.58 21.96 9.58
N ALA A 78 1.32 22.33 9.88
CA ALA A 78 0.43 23.00 8.93
C ALA A 78 1.03 24.31 8.38
N ALA A 79 1.64 25.14 9.24
CA ALA A 79 2.31 26.37 8.80
C ALA A 79 3.55 26.11 7.91
N VAL A 80 4.20 24.94 8.04
CA VAL A 80 5.27 24.53 7.12
C VAL A 80 4.69 24.19 5.75
N TYR A 81 3.63 23.40 5.71
CA TYR A 81 3.02 22.96 4.46
C TYR A 81 2.24 24.05 3.74
N GLU A 82 1.68 25.03 4.46
CA GLU A 82 1.14 26.26 3.88
C GLU A 82 2.19 27.00 3.04
N ARG A 83 3.41 27.14 3.57
CA ARG A 83 4.53 27.75 2.82
C ARG A 83 4.95 26.90 1.62
N ILE A 84 4.78 25.57 1.68
CA ILE A 84 5.02 24.69 0.53
C ILE A 84 3.94 24.91 -0.54
N ALA A 85 2.66 25.01 -0.14
CA ALA A 85 1.55 25.24 -1.04
C ALA A 85 1.68 26.58 -1.78
N ILE A 86 1.96 27.67 -1.06
CA ILE A 86 2.19 29.00 -1.65
C ILE A 86 3.32 28.97 -2.68
N ALA A 87 4.42 28.27 -2.39
CA ALA A 87 5.56 28.17 -3.30
C ALA A 87 5.30 27.25 -4.51
N ASN A 88 4.25 26.42 -4.47
CA ASN A 88 3.95 25.42 -5.50
C ASN A 88 2.45 25.41 -5.82
N PRO A 89 1.88 26.53 -6.33
CA PRO A 89 0.43 26.68 -6.51
C PRO A 89 -0.20 25.68 -7.50
N ASN A 90 0.62 25.02 -8.32
CA ASN A 90 0.17 23.99 -9.27
C ASN A 90 0.05 22.59 -8.64
N VAL A 91 0.51 22.41 -7.40
CA VAL A 91 0.40 21.15 -6.66
C VAL A 91 -0.63 21.32 -5.56
N LYS A 92 -1.68 20.51 -5.62
CA LYS A 92 -2.68 20.46 -4.55
C LYS A 92 -2.02 19.86 -3.29
N ILE A 93 -2.17 20.53 -2.15
CA ILE A 93 -1.73 20.01 -0.86
C ILE A 93 -2.94 19.77 0.04
N GLU A 94 -3.09 18.54 0.51
CA GLU A 94 -4.12 18.13 1.45
C GLU A 94 -3.52 17.90 2.83
N LEU A 95 -4.15 18.47 3.86
CA LEU A 95 -3.71 18.33 5.25
C LEU A 95 -4.77 17.64 6.09
N SER A 96 -4.40 16.53 6.70
CA SER A 96 -5.16 15.88 7.77
C SER A 96 -4.52 16.26 9.10
N PRO A 97 -5.24 16.91 10.03
CA PRO A 97 -4.69 17.18 11.35
C PRO A 97 -4.28 15.91 12.08
N PHE A 98 -5.10 14.86 11.94
CA PHE A 98 -5.03 13.63 12.72
C PHE A 98 -5.26 12.42 11.82
N CYS A 99 -4.32 11.50 11.79
CA CYS A 99 -4.50 10.23 11.09
C CYS A 99 -5.43 9.31 11.89
N GLU A 100 -6.48 8.79 11.25
CA GLU A 100 -7.34 7.73 11.79
C GLU A 100 -7.99 8.07 13.14
N HIS A 101 -8.57 9.26 13.33
CA HIS A 101 -9.09 9.68 14.63
C HIS A 101 -10.45 9.07 15.03
N ASP A 102 -10.73 9.09 16.34
CA ASP A 102 -12.00 8.67 16.94
C ASP A 102 -12.91 9.83 17.40
N LEU A 103 -12.60 11.07 16.99
CA LEU A 103 -13.40 12.25 17.33
C LEU A 103 -14.85 12.15 16.84
N SER A 104 -15.81 12.38 17.73
CA SER A 104 -17.25 12.46 17.41
C SER A 104 -17.64 13.78 16.72
N ASN A 105 -16.86 14.84 16.94
CA ASN A 105 -17.02 16.13 16.27
C ASN A 105 -15.64 16.67 15.82
N PRO A 106 -15.18 16.31 14.61
CA PRO A 106 -13.86 16.74 14.13
C PRO A 106 -13.83 18.20 13.64
N THR A 107 -14.99 18.81 13.34
CA THR A 107 -15.08 20.12 12.67
C THR A 107 -14.25 21.22 13.33
N PRO A 108 -14.28 21.45 14.67
CA PRO A 108 -13.50 22.52 15.28
C PRO A 108 -11.98 22.35 15.12
N TRP A 109 -11.51 21.11 15.08
CA TRP A 109 -10.10 20.76 14.90
C TRP A 109 -9.67 21.01 13.44
N LEU A 110 -10.52 20.60 12.49
CA LEU A 110 -10.32 20.83 11.06
C LEU A 110 -10.34 22.34 10.73
N ASP A 111 -11.31 23.10 11.26
CA ASP A 111 -11.43 24.55 11.10
C ASP A 111 -10.18 25.28 11.60
N THR A 112 -9.56 24.76 12.64
CA THR A 112 -8.33 25.34 13.19
C THR A 112 -7.16 25.19 12.23
N ILE A 113 -7.00 24.03 11.59
CA ILE A 113 -5.94 23.84 10.59
C ILE A 113 -6.26 24.62 9.31
N ALA A 114 -7.52 24.70 8.89
CA ALA A 114 -7.95 25.47 7.72
C ALA A 114 -7.58 26.96 7.82
N ARG A 115 -7.66 27.55 9.02
CA ARG A 115 -7.26 28.95 9.25
C ARG A 115 -5.75 29.18 9.17
N ILE A 116 -4.96 28.16 9.48
CA ILE A 116 -3.49 28.24 9.50
C ILE A 116 -2.90 28.00 8.11
N ALA A 117 -3.53 27.12 7.35
CA ALA A 117 -3.08 26.73 6.02
C ALA A 117 -4.19 26.95 4.96
N PRO A 118 -4.60 28.20 4.70
CA PRO A 118 -5.70 28.51 3.79
C PRO A 118 -5.43 28.16 2.33
N HIS A 119 -4.17 27.92 1.91
CA HIS A 119 -3.84 27.45 0.56
C HIS A 119 -3.80 25.92 0.44
N CYS A 120 -4.03 25.21 1.54
CA CYS A 120 -4.17 23.76 1.56
C CYS A 120 -5.65 23.34 1.64
N GLU A 121 -5.99 22.19 1.09
CA GLU A 121 -7.29 21.56 1.33
C GLU A 121 -7.24 20.75 2.62
N ILE A 122 -8.22 20.92 3.51
CA ILE A 122 -8.27 20.14 4.75
C ILE A 122 -9.06 18.86 4.53
N ILE A 123 -8.51 17.75 5.00
CA ILE A 123 -9.13 16.43 4.94
C ILE A 123 -9.38 15.86 6.34
N ASN A 124 -10.49 15.14 6.48
CA ASN A 124 -10.91 14.43 7.68
C ASN A 124 -10.53 12.95 7.53
N CYS A 125 -9.77 12.39 8.47
CA CYS A 125 -9.26 11.02 8.40
C CYS A 125 -9.73 10.23 9.64
N PRO A 126 -10.97 9.73 9.67
CA PRO A 126 -11.51 9.00 10.82
C PRO A 126 -11.20 7.51 10.76
N TRP A 127 -11.00 6.90 11.95
CA TRP A 127 -11.02 5.46 12.13
C TRP A 127 -12.41 4.97 12.56
N ARG A 128 -12.83 5.35 13.77
CA ARG A 128 -14.22 5.19 14.26
C ARG A 128 -14.90 6.53 14.54
N GLY A 129 -14.21 7.63 14.27
CA GLY A 129 -14.73 8.98 14.43
C GLY A 129 -15.80 9.32 13.40
N ALA A 130 -16.39 10.50 13.56
CA ALA A 130 -17.40 11.00 12.64
C ALA A 130 -16.79 11.43 11.30
N LEU A 131 -17.54 11.17 10.22
CA LEU A 131 -17.27 11.76 8.92
C LEU A 131 -17.57 13.27 8.96
N SER A 132 -16.70 14.06 8.35
CA SER A 132 -16.96 15.48 8.15
C SER A 132 -17.97 15.67 7.02
N ARG A 133 -18.95 16.55 7.24
CA ARG A 133 -19.91 16.97 6.19
C ARG A 133 -19.39 18.19 5.40
N ARG A 134 -18.39 18.87 5.94
CA ARG A 134 -17.84 20.12 5.39
C ARG A 134 -16.53 19.90 4.64
N TYR A 135 -15.70 19.00 5.15
CA TYR A 135 -14.38 18.70 4.61
C TYR A 135 -14.38 17.35 3.91
N LYS A 136 -13.48 17.17 2.94
CA LYS A 136 -13.27 15.89 2.27
C LYS A 136 -12.86 14.84 3.31
N ASN A 137 -13.33 13.60 3.13
CA ASN A 137 -12.97 12.49 3.99
C ASN A 137 -11.90 11.60 3.34
N GLU A 138 -11.06 10.99 4.16
CA GLU A 138 -10.17 9.90 3.80
C GLU A 138 -10.64 8.63 4.49
N ILE A 139 -10.81 7.56 3.72
CA ILE A 139 -11.40 6.29 4.14
C ILE A 139 -10.35 5.18 4.09
N HIS A 140 -10.36 4.30 5.08
CA HIS A 140 -9.38 3.21 5.22
C HIS A 140 -10.04 1.83 5.27
N GLY A 141 -9.26 0.80 4.93
CA GLY A 141 -9.64 -0.60 5.11
C GLY A 141 -10.98 -0.95 4.49
N THR A 142 -11.90 -1.52 5.28
CA THR A 142 -13.23 -1.96 4.82
C THR A 142 -14.34 -0.99 5.23
N GLN A 143 -14.01 0.25 5.57
CA GLN A 143 -15.00 1.28 5.87
C GLN A 143 -15.92 1.52 4.65
N ILE A 144 -17.19 1.85 4.93
CA ILE A 144 -18.18 2.14 3.89
C ILE A 144 -17.83 3.50 3.27
N PRO A 145 -17.73 3.62 1.92
CA PRO A 145 -17.56 4.92 1.28
C PRO A 145 -18.65 5.91 1.73
N PRO A 146 -18.33 7.20 1.90
CA PRO A 146 -19.35 8.19 2.22
C PRO A 146 -20.43 8.22 1.12
N ASP A 147 -21.67 8.44 1.54
CA ASP A 147 -22.84 8.54 0.67
C ASP A 147 -22.82 9.79 -0.22
N ARG A 148 -22.01 10.79 0.13
CA ARG A 148 -21.88 12.07 -0.56
C ARG A 148 -20.48 12.66 -0.47
N GLY A 149 -20.21 13.57 -1.40
CA GLY A 149 -18.95 14.33 -1.47
C GLY A 149 -17.79 13.52 -2.04
N ASN A 150 -16.70 14.24 -2.34
CA ASN A 150 -15.46 13.62 -2.73
C ASN A 150 -14.78 13.00 -1.51
N PHE A 151 -14.04 11.92 -1.72
CA PHE A 151 -13.24 11.28 -0.69
C PHE A 151 -11.98 10.67 -1.29
N ASN A 152 -10.96 10.51 -0.46
CA ASN A 152 -9.81 9.68 -0.79
C ASN A 152 -9.96 8.31 -0.13
N TYR A 153 -9.40 7.30 -0.76
CA TYR A 153 -9.24 5.99 -0.13
C TYR A 153 -7.75 5.72 0.06
N SER A 154 -7.38 5.19 1.23
CA SER A 154 -6.04 4.72 1.53
C SER A 154 -6.04 3.26 1.98
N PHE A 155 -5.01 2.54 1.52
CA PHE A 155 -4.69 1.20 2.00
C PHE A 155 -3.96 1.18 3.34
N ASP A 156 -3.70 2.32 3.97
CA ASP A 156 -3.05 2.31 5.29
C ASP A 156 -3.78 1.35 6.26
N GLY A 157 -3.00 0.61 7.04
CA GLY A 157 -3.45 -0.50 7.86
C GLY A 157 -3.70 -1.84 7.13
N THR A 158 -3.88 -1.88 5.81
CA THR A 158 -4.06 -3.11 5.02
C THR A 158 -3.22 -3.11 3.73
N GLY A 159 -2.10 -3.83 3.74
CA GLY A 159 -1.19 -3.87 2.58
C GLY A 159 -1.88 -4.17 1.24
N CYS A 160 -1.71 -3.29 0.27
CA CYS A 160 -2.36 -3.35 -1.04
C CYS A 160 -2.00 -4.61 -1.88
N VAL A 161 -0.91 -5.29 -1.53
CA VAL A 161 -0.47 -6.55 -2.16
C VAL A 161 -1.16 -7.78 -1.57
N ASP A 162 -1.87 -7.63 -0.46
CA ASP A 162 -2.54 -8.71 0.28
C ASP A 162 -4.07 -8.74 0.11
N ILE A 163 -4.60 -7.89 -0.77
CA ILE A 163 -6.04 -7.67 -0.96
C ILE A 163 -6.51 -8.01 -2.39
N ASN A 164 -7.82 -8.16 -2.55
CA ASN A 164 -8.45 -8.28 -3.87
C ASN A 164 -8.50 -6.91 -4.55
N TYR A 165 -7.38 -6.50 -5.15
CA TYR A 165 -7.22 -5.17 -5.71
C TYR A 165 -8.32 -4.79 -6.72
N PRO A 166 -8.70 -5.64 -7.70
CA PRO A 166 -9.84 -5.38 -8.57
C PRO A 166 -11.15 -5.06 -7.83
N ALA A 167 -11.52 -5.88 -6.84
CA ALA A 167 -12.75 -5.68 -6.09
C ALA A 167 -12.73 -4.37 -5.28
N PHE A 168 -11.60 -4.03 -4.66
CA PHE A 168 -11.44 -2.76 -3.95
C PHE A 168 -11.52 -1.55 -4.89
N THR A 169 -10.85 -1.59 -6.05
CA THR A 169 -10.96 -0.50 -7.03
C THR A 169 -12.38 -0.29 -7.55
N LYS A 170 -13.20 -1.36 -7.61
CA LYS A 170 -14.63 -1.26 -7.93
C LYS A 170 -15.43 -0.66 -6.77
N ARG A 171 -15.21 -1.15 -5.54
CA ARG A 171 -15.90 -0.68 -4.33
C ARG A 171 -15.68 0.82 -4.08
N TYR A 172 -14.47 1.30 -4.33
CA TYR A 172 -14.07 2.69 -4.09
C TYR A 172 -13.88 3.48 -5.41
N ALA A 173 -14.58 3.09 -6.49
CA ALA A 173 -14.43 3.72 -7.81
C ALA A 173 -14.73 5.23 -7.83
N LYS A 174 -15.49 5.72 -6.85
CA LYS A 174 -15.82 7.14 -6.67
C LYS A 174 -14.76 7.93 -5.89
N ALA A 175 -13.69 7.30 -5.41
CA ALA A 175 -12.62 8.00 -4.74
C ALA A 175 -11.95 8.99 -5.72
N GLU A 176 -11.67 10.20 -5.23
CA GLU A 176 -10.89 11.21 -5.95
C GLU A 176 -9.47 10.67 -6.16
N THR A 177 -8.82 10.26 -5.07
CA THR A 177 -7.52 9.60 -5.07
C THR A 177 -7.55 8.26 -4.34
N PHE A 178 -6.83 7.29 -4.88
CA PHE A 178 -6.70 5.94 -4.35
C PHE A 178 -5.22 5.66 -4.04
N PHE A 179 -4.89 5.70 -2.75
CA PHE A 179 -3.51 5.59 -2.28
C PHE A 179 -3.13 4.14 -1.98
N LEU A 180 -2.03 3.69 -2.60
CA LEU A 180 -1.46 2.37 -2.36
C LEU A 180 -0.47 2.42 -1.20
N TRP A 181 -0.61 1.46 -0.30
CA TRP A 181 0.21 1.34 0.89
C TRP A 181 0.64 -0.12 1.12
N THR A 182 1.81 -0.31 1.71
CA THR A 182 2.27 -1.59 2.26
C THR A 182 2.99 -1.32 3.57
N TYR A 183 3.07 -2.31 4.46
CA TYR A 183 3.71 -2.19 5.78
C TYR A 183 5.11 -1.58 5.71
N GLN A 184 5.88 -1.89 4.67
CA GLN A 184 7.22 -1.34 4.52
C GLN A 184 7.25 0.18 4.30
N PHE A 185 6.18 0.78 3.78
CA PHE A 185 6.11 2.23 3.59
C PHE A 185 6.02 3.01 4.89
N ASN A 186 5.80 2.36 6.04
CA ASN A 186 6.00 2.96 7.36
C ASN A 186 7.06 2.21 8.19
N GLY A 187 7.94 1.45 7.52
CA GLY A 187 9.06 0.71 8.12
C GLY A 187 8.65 -0.53 8.92
N ASN A 188 7.38 -0.90 8.90
CA ASN A 188 6.87 -1.98 9.72
C ASN A 188 6.91 -3.32 8.96
N ARG A 189 7.00 -4.39 9.74
CA ARG A 189 6.65 -5.73 9.22
C ARG A 189 5.15 -5.85 9.15
N ASN A 190 4.70 -6.95 8.58
CA ASN A 190 3.28 -7.22 8.50
C ASN A 190 2.66 -7.41 9.90
N ASP A 191 1.75 -6.53 10.30
CA ASP A 191 1.18 -6.49 11.66
C ASP A 191 0.32 -7.71 12.03
N ALA A 192 -0.11 -8.50 11.05
CA ALA A 192 -0.81 -9.76 11.34
C ALA A 192 0.17 -10.92 11.67
N GLN A 193 1.47 -10.67 11.67
CA GLN A 193 2.45 -11.65 12.11
C GLN A 193 2.29 -11.88 13.62
N LYS A 194 2.30 -13.16 13.97
CA LYS A 194 2.22 -13.65 15.33
C LYS A 194 3.55 -14.28 15.72
N ASP A 195 3.88 -14.29 17.00
CA ASP A 195 5.00 -15.07 17.52
C ASP A 195 4.74 -16.58 17.39
N ASP A 196 5.71 -17.41 17.75
CA ASP A 196 5.60 -18.87 17.68
C ASP A 196 4.46 -19.44 18.55
N ARG A 197 3.91 -18.65 19.46
CA ARG A 197 2.76 -19.00 20.32
C ARG A 197 1.43 -18.51 19.74
N GLY A 198 1.44 -17.88 18.57
CA GLY A 198 0.24 -17.35 17.94
C GLY A 198 -0.25 -16.02 18.53
N LEU A 199 0.57 -15.33 19.34
CA LEU A 199 0.27 -14.02 19.90
C LEU A 199 0.68 -12.90 18.93
N PRO A 200 -0.07 -11.79 18.84
CA PRO A 200 0.35 -10.64 18.06
C PRO A 200 1.73 -10.16 18.48
N LEU A 201 2.56 -9.80 17.50
CA LEU A 201 3.87 -9.23 17.78
C LEU A 201 3.73 -7.83 18.41
N PRO A 202 4.67 -7.44 19.30
CA PRO A 202 4.58 -6.15 19.96
C PRO A 202 4.68 -5.01 18.96
N TYR A 203 3.99 -3.92 19.28
CA TYR A 203 4.08 -2.67 18.53
C TYR A 203 5.54 -2.17 18.46
N ILE A 204 5.97 -1.75 17.27
CA ILE A 204 7.30 -1.18 17.04
C ILE A 204 7.16 0.32 16.85
N GLU A 205 7.75 1.07 17.76
CA GLU A 205 7.85 2.53 17.69
C GLU A 205 8.47 2.96 16.34
N PRO A 206 7.91 3.98 15.66
CA PRO A 206 8.37 4.47 14.35
C PRO A 206 9.88 4.62 14.20
N THR A 207 10.55 5.14 15.22
CA THR A 207 12.01 5.36 15.23
C THR A 207 12.83 4.08 15.36
N LYS A 208 12.20 2.95 15.72
CA LYS A 208 12.81 1.62 15.86
C LYS A 208 12.40 0.66 14.75
N ARG A 209 11.70 1.16 13.74
CA ARG A 209 11.24 0.37 12.60
C ARG A 209 12.37 0.17 11.60
N GLU A 210 12.43 -1.01 11.01
CA GLU A 210 13.59 -1.45 10.22
C GLU A 210 13.20 -2.08 8.87
N PHE A 211 11.92 -2.36 8.65
CA PHE A 211 11.42 -3.05 7.45
C PHE A 211 11.11 -2.03 6.35
N TRP A 212 12.11 -1.28 5.92
CA TRP A 212 11.96 -0.21 4.93
C TRP A 212 11.77 -0.76 3.51
N PRO A 213 11.16 0.02 2.59
CA PRO A 213 10.89 -0.47 1.25
C PRO A 213 12.19 -0.60 0.46
N THR A 214 12.23 -1.57 -0.46
CA THR A 214 13.36 -1.72 -1.39
C THR A 214 13.05 -1.10 -2.74
N LYS A 215 14.09 -0.85 -3.55
CA LYS A 215 13.96 -0.44 -4.96
C LYS A 215 13.11 -1.42 -5.81
N LYS A 216 12.97 -2.68 -5.36
CA LYS A 216 12.14 -3.69 -6.05
C LYS A 216 10.67 -3.66 -5.63
N LEU A 217 10.38 -3.18 -4.42
CA LEU A 217 9.03 -3.18 -3.85
C LEU A 217 8.14 -2.11 -4.49
N MET A 218 8.62 -0.87 -4.64
CA MET A 218 7.82 0.23 -5.20
C MET A 218 7.32 -0.06 -6.62
N PRO A 219 8.14 -0.58 -7.56
CA PRO A 219 7.64 -1.04 -8.86
C PRO A 219 6.56 -2.13 -8.76
N ALA A 220 6.66 -3.04 -7.79
CA ALA A 220 5.67 -4.09 -7.60
C ALA A 220 4.32 -3.52 -7.16
N VAL A 221 4.33 -2.58 -6.21
CA VAL A 221 3.11 -1.87 -5.75
C VAL A 221 2.50 -1.05 -6.89
N ARG A 222 3.33 -0.32 -7.65
CA ARG A 222 2.88 0.46 -8.81
C ARG A 222 2.19 -0.40 -9.85
N TYR A 223 2.67 -1.62 -10.05
CA TYR A 223 2.12 -2.52 -11.05
C TYR A 223 0.67 -2.90 -10.78
N LEU A 224 0.22 -2.89 -9.52
CA LEU A 224 -1.17 -3.17 -9.15
C LEU A 224 -2.15 -2.23 -9.86
N ALA A 225 -1.75 -0.97 -10.09
CA ALA A 225 -2.59 0.05 -10.70
C ALA A 225 -2.74 -0.09 -12.23
N ARG A 226 -2.08 -1.07 -12.87
CA ARG A 226 -2.25 -1.28 -14.32
C ARG A 226 -3.66 -1.77 -14.63
N LYS A 227 -4.18 -1.33 -15.77
CA LYS A 227 -5.53 -1.68 -16.24
C LYS A 227 -5.60 -3.13 -16.72
N GLU A 228 -4.57 -3.61 -17.41
CA GLU A 228 -4.56 -4.94 -18.02
C GLU A 228 -4.17 -5.99 -16.99
N LYS A 229 -5.18 -6.56 -16.32
CA LYS A 229 -4.99 -7.58 -15.29
C LYS A 229 -5.27 -8.99 -15.81
N GLY A 230 -6.15 -9.12 -16.79
CA GLY A 230 -6.76 -10.40 -17.17
C GLY A 230 -7.70 -10.93 -16.08
N GLU A 231 -8.40 -12.01 -16.38
CA GLU A 231 -9.28 -12.72 -15.44
C GLU A 231 -8.58 -14.01 -15.00
N PRO A 232 -7.78 -14.00 -13.92
CA PRO A 232 -7.12 -15.21 -13.44
C PRO A 232 -8.14 -16.17 -12.82
N GLU A 233 -7.94 -17.46 -13.03
CA GLU A 233 -8.75 -18.53 -12.46
C GLU A 233 -7.83 -19.55 -11.78
N LEU A 234 -7.82 -19.55 -10.45
CA LEU A 234 -6.94 -20.40 -9.64
C LEU A 234 -7.77 -21.34 -8.77
N ALA A 235 -7.41 -22.62 -8.70
CA ALA A 235 -8.11 -23.60 -7.88
C ALA A 235 -8.27 -23.09 -6.44
N ALA A 236 -9.48 -23.16 -5.87
CA ALA A 236 -9.82 -22.56 -4.58
C ALA A 236 -8.95 -23.03 -3.39
N THR A 237 -8.36 -24.22 -3.49
CA THR A 237 -7.45 -24.80 -2.48
C THR A 237 -6.02 -24.27 -2.59
N THR A 238 -5.71 -23.50 -3.65
CA THR A 238 -4.39 -22.93 -3.92
C THR A 238 -4.40 -21.43 -3.67
N THR A 239 -3.43 -20.93 -2.91
CA THR A 239 -3.22 -19.50 -2.69
C THR A 239 -2.03 -19.04 -3.53
N TYR A 240 -2.17 -17.89 -4.19
CA TYR A 240 -1.05 -17.19 -4.82
C TYR A 240 -0.91 -15.81 -4.20
N LYS A 241 0.26 -15.51 -3.61
CA LYS A 241 0.65 -14.15 -3.22
C LYS A 241 1.66 -13.63 -4.22
N SER A 242 1.45 -12.42 -4.76
CA SER A 242 2.43 -11.78 -5.63
C SER A 242 3.68 -11.30 -4.89
N LEU A 243 3.57 -11.08 -3.58
CA LEU A 243 4.68 -10.79 -2.67
C LEU A 243 4.53 -11.59 -1.37
N SER A 244 5.53 -12.38 -1.04
CA SER A 244 5.66 -13.02 0.28
C SER A 244 5.95 -11.99 1.36
N ASP A 245 5.66 -12.35 2.60
CA ASP A 245 5.95 -11.47 3.74
C ASP A 245 7.47 -11.36 3.93
N GLN A 246 7.94 -10.16 4.25
CA GLN A 246 9.31 -9.93 4.66
C GLN A 246 9.46 -10.30 6.13
N ILE A 247 10.42 -11.18 6.45
CA ILE A 247 10.62 -11.69 7.81
C ILE A 247 11.84 -11.09 8.51
N THR A 248 12.76 -10.50 7.74
CA THR A 248 13.96 -9.83 8.25
C THR A 248 14.08 -8.38 7.73
N PRO A 249 14.70 -7.44 8.47
CA PRO A 249 14.86 -6.05 8.03
C PRO A 249 15.50 -5.90 6.64
N ILE A 250 16.53 -6.70 6.38
CA ILE A 250 17.07 -6.90 5.03
C ILE A 250 16.34 -8.10 4.44
N PRO A 251 15.58 -7.95 3.33
CA PRO A 251 14.84 -9.06 2.74
C PRO A 251 15.75 -10.25 2.41
N GLY A 252 15.38 -11.43 2.89
CA GLY A 252 16.06 -12.68 2.53
C GLY A 252 15.79 -13.10 1.08
N ALA A 253 16.40 -14.22 0.65
CA ALA A 253 16.33 -14.71 -0.73
C ALA A 253 14.90 -14.98 -1.26
N ARG A 254 13.94 -15.20 -0.36
CA ARG A 254 12.53 -15.50 -0.70
C ARG A 254 11.55 -14.37 -0.37
N ASP A 255 12.00 -13.37 0.38
CA ASP A 255 11.14 -12.31 0.89
C ASP A 255 10.72 -11.40 -0.26
N LEU A 256 9.48 -10.91 -0.22
CA LEU A 256 8.85 -10.11 -1.27
C LEU A 256 8.67 -10.83 -2.62
N LEU A 257 9.12 -12.08 -2.77
CA LEU A 257 8.92 -12.88 -3.98
C LEU A 257 7.54 -13.54 -3.97
N PRO A 258 6.95 -13.83 -5.14
CA PRO A 258 5.70 -14.57 -5.20
C PRO A 258 5.78 -15.92 -4.50
N VAL A 259 4.71 -16.29 -3.81
CA VAL A 259 4.57 -17.59 -3.16
C VAL A 259 3.27 -18.27 -3.57
N ILE A 260 3.37 -19.54 -3.92
CA ILE A 260 2.24 -20.43 -4.19
C ILE A 260 2.13 -21.40 -3.03
N ILE A 261 0.92 -21.56 -2.49
CA ILE A 261 0.61 -22.50 -1.40
C ILE A 261 -0.52 -23.41 -1.89
N THR A 262 -0.24 -24.71 -2.06
CA THR A 262 -1.17 -25.65 -2.73
C THR A 262 -1.11 -27.05 -2.08
N PRO A 263 -2.21 -27.83 -2.06
CA PRO A 263 -2.17 -29.22 -1.60
C PRO A 263 -1.31 -30.12 -2.52
N VAL A 264 -1.08 -29.73 -3.78
CA VAL A 264 -0.33 -30.53 -4.74
C VAL A 264 1.17 -30.50 -4.41
N LYS A 265 1.75 -31.67 -4.11
CA LYS A 265 3.19 -31.82 -3.90
C LYS A 265 3.89 -32.15 -5.21
N ALA A 266 4.77 -31.27 -5.65
CA ALA A 266 5.69 -31.45 -6.77
C ALA A 266 7.09 -30.90 -6.42
N LEU A 267 8.10 -31.19 -7.24
CA LEU A 267 9.45 -30.63 -7.10
C LEU A 267 9.49 -29.11 -7.37
N ALA A 268 8.65 -28.65 -8.29
CA ALA A 268 8.50 -27.24 -8.61
C ALA A 268 7.13 -26.96 -9.27
N ILE A 269 6.78 -25.68 -9.32
CA ILE A 269 5.64 -25.17 -10.10
C ILE A 269 6.18 -24.31 -11.24
N ASN A 270 5.79 -24.63 -12.47
CA ASN A 270 6.15 -23.85 -13.65
C ASN A 270 5.08 -22.80 -13.92
N PHE A 271 5.53 -21.59 -14.24
CA PHE A 271 4.72 -20.52 -14.82
C PHE A 271 4.82 -20.64 -16.33
N VAL A 272 3.70 -20.90 -17.00
CA VAL A 272 3.67 -21.28 -18.40
C VAL A 272 2.79 -20.32 -19.19
N THR A 273 3.25 -19.88 -20.36
CA THR A 273 2.44 -19.11 -21.30
C THR A 273 1.30 -19.96 -21.89
N THR A 274 0.37 -19.29 -22.58
CA THR A 274 -0.68 -19.91 -23.41
C THR A 274 -0.11 -20.80 -24.53
N THR A 275 1.08 -20.50 -25.02
CA THR A 275 1.81 -21.31 -26.03
C THR A 275 2.60 -22.47 -25.44
N GLY A 276 2.60 -22.66 -24.11
CA GLY A 276 3.32 -23.74 -23.44
C GLY A 276 4.77 -23.41 -23.05
N GLU A 277 5.24 -22.19 -23.29
CA GLU A 277 6.59 -21.77 -22.92
C GLU A 277 6.72 -21.55 -21.39
N ILE A 278 7.79 -22.07 -20.78
CA ILE A 278 8.07 -21.85 -19.35
C ILE A 278 8.71 -20.48 -19.16
N VAL A 279 8.05 -19.62 -18.40
CA VAL A 279 8.50 -18.26 -18.04
C VAL A 279 9.35 -18.28 -16.76
N ALA A 280 8.99 -19.13 -15.81
CA ALA A 280 9.74 -19.32 -14.57
C ALA A 280 9.39 -20.66 -13.92
N THR A 281 10.27 -21.12 -13.03
CA THR A 281 10.09 -22.31 -12.22
C THR A 281 10.25 -21.94 -10.75
N ALA A 282 9.21 -22.16 -9.95
CA ALA A 282 9.23 -21.95 -8.51
C ALA A 282 9.55 -23.27 -7.80
N PRO A 283 10.76 -23.44 -7.22
CA PRO A 283 11.11 -24.67 -6.52
C PRO A 283 10.33 -24.87 -5.22
N TYR A 284 10.27 -26.11 -4.75
CA TYR A 284 9.64 -26.50 -3.48
C TYR A 284 10.44 -26.04 -2.25
N TYR A 285 9.76 -25.49 -1.25
CA TYR A 285 10.36 -24.97 0.01
C TYR A 285 9.80 -25.64 1.28
N GLY A 286 9.28 -26.86 1.15
CA GLY A 286 8.72 -27.61 2.26
C GLY A 286 7.22 -27.36 2.50
N PRO A 287 6.66 -27.96 3.56
CA PRO A 287 5.27 -27.75 3.93
C PRO A 287 5.04 -26.33 4.49
N TYR A 288 3.84 -25.82 4.27
CA TYR A 288 3.27 -24.65 4.92
C TYR A 288 2.58 -25.05 6.23
N ARG A 289 2.32 -24.08 7.09
CA ARG A 289 1.81 -24.31 8.46
C ARG A 289 0.47 -25.04 8.54
N ASP A 290 -0.31 -25.03 7.45
CA ASP A 290 -1.62 -25.68 7.34
C ASP A 290 -1.56 -27.04 6.61
N GLY A 291 -0.36 -27.58 6.39
CA GLY A 291 -0.13 -28.87 5.73
C GLY A 291 -0.04 -28.80 4.19
N ARG A 292 -0.35 -27.66 3.56
CA ARG A 292 -0.12 -27.47 2.11
C ARG A 292 1.38 -27.34 1.80
N ASN A 293 1.74 -27.29 0.52
CA ASN A 293 3.12 -27.17 0.03
C ASN A 293 3.38 -25.74 -0.44
N ARG A 294 4.57 -25.17 -0.15
CA ARG A 294 4.94 -23.80 -0.57
C ARG A 294 6.05 -23.77 -1.61
N TYR A 295 5.91 -22.85 -2.57
CA TYR A 295 6.82 -22.66 -3.69
C TYR A 295 7.07 -21.17 -3.90
N TYR A 296 8.33 -20.76 -4.10
CA TYR A 296 8.67 -19.35 -4.30
C TYR A 296 9.20 -19.14 -5.71
N ALA A 297 8.69 -18.11 -6.40
CA ALA A 297 9.20 -17.77 -7.72
C ALA A 297 10.59 -17.12 -7.62
N PRO A 298 11.44 -17.23 -8.66
CA PRO A 298 12.82 -16.72 -8.62
C PRO A 298 12.92 -15.20 -8.79
N GLN A 299 11.82 -14.51 -9.09
CA GLN A 299 11.78 -13.07 -9.29
C GLN A 299 10.42 -12.48 -8.91
N MET A 300 10.40 -11.15 -8.72
CA MET A 300 9.18 -10.40 -8.34
C MET A 300 8.03 -10.66 -9.32
N GLY A 301 6.80 -10.73 -8.78
CA GLY A 301 5.59 -10.99 -9.55
C GLY A 301 5.39 -10.07 -10.74
N TYR A 302 5.63 -8.76 -10.57
CA TYR A 302 5.50 -7.80 -11.67
C TYR A 302 6.48 -8.08 -12.84
N ARG A 303 7.66 -8.64 -12.57
CA ARG A 303 8.63 -9.02 -13.63
C ARG A 303 8.16 -10.24 -14.41
N LEU A 304 7.53 -11.20 -13.72
CA LEU A 304 6.90 -12.35 -14.36
C LEU A 304 5.74 -11.91 -15.26
N ALA A 305 4.90 -11.00 -14.77
CA ALA A 305 3.82 -10.42 -15.57
C ALA A 305 4.37 -9.68 -16.81
N GLU A 306 5.41 -8.86 -16.68
CA GLU A 306 6.04 -8.20 -17.84
C GLU A 306 6.65 -9.19 -18.84
N LEU A 307 7.27 -10.26 -18.35
CA LEU A 307 7.82 -11.29 -19.22
C LEU A 307 6.71 -12.05 -19.95
N ALA A 308 5.61 -12.37 -19.26
CA ALA A 308 4.40 -12.95 -19.85
C ALA A 308 3.84 -12.07 -20.97
N ARG A 309 3.70 -10.76 -20.71
CA ARG A 309 3.21 -9.80 -21.71
C ARG A 309 4.05 -9.78 -22.96
N ARG A 310 5.38 -9.71 -22.82
CA ARG A 310 6.31 -9.71 -23.96
C ARG A 310 6.19 -10.98 -24.80
N LYS A 311 5.97 -12.13 -24.15
CA LYS A 311 5.86 -13.43 -24.81
C LYS A 311 4.48 -13.72 -25.41
N GLN A 312 3.44 -13.04 -24.94
CA GLN A 312 2.04 -13.36 -25.25
C GLN A 312 1.25 -12.16 -25.81
N GLY A 313 1.92 -11.24 -26.50
CA GLY A 313 1.24 -10.12 -27.16
C GLY A 313 0.46 -9.21 -26.20
N GLY A 314 0.99 -8.98 -24.98
CA GLY A 314 0.38 -8.10 -23.98
C GLY A 314 -0.44 -8.82 -22.91
N ASN A 315 -0.65 -10.14 -23.00
CA ASN A 315 -1.33 -10.90 -21.95
C ASN A 315 -0.41 -11.16 -20.73
N PRO A 316 -0.74 -10.68 -19.51
CA PRO A 316 0.08 -10.87 -18.32
C PRO A 316 -0.15 -12.22 -17.61
N LEU A 317 -1.14 -13.01 -18.05
CA LEU A 317 -1.52 -14.25 -17.36
C LEU A 317 -0.54 -15.39 -17.64
N LEU A 318 -0.29 -16.19 -16.60
CA LEU A 318 0.51 -17.41 -16.67
C LEU A 318 -0.27 -18.58 -16.07
N THR A 319 -0.18 -19.74 -16.70
CA THR A 319 -0.71 -21.00 -16.18
C THR A 319 0.29 -21.58 -15.18
N LEU A 320 -0.18 -21.95 -13.99
CA LEU A 320 0.61 -22.64 -13.00
C LEU A 320 0.51 -24.16 -13.20
N LYS A 321 1.63 -24.83 -13.45
CA LYS A 321 1.70 -26.29 -13.64
C LYS A 321 2.60 -26.96 -12.61
N ALA A 322 2.07 -27.96 -11.92
CA ALA A 322 2.80 -28.87 -11.03
C ALA A 322 2.96 -30.23 -11.74
N GLY A 323 4.04 -30.39 -12.51
CA GLY A 323 4.18 -31.53 -13.44
C GLY A 323 3.07 -31.50 -14.49
N ARG A 324 2.21 -32.53 -14.51
CA ARG A 324 1.06 -32.63 -15.42
C ARG A 324 -0.21 -31.95 -14.90
N ILE A 325 -0.23 -31.57 -13.62
CA ILE A 325 -1.42 -30.97 -12.98
C ILE A 325 -1.44 -29.47 -13.26
N ILE A 326 -2.55 -28.97 -13.80
CA ILE A 326 -2.80 -27.53 -13.96
C ILE A 326 -3.49 -27.05 -12.69
N LEU A 327 -2.87 -26.07 -12.01
CA LEU A 327 -3.43 -25.47 -10.80
C LEU A 327 -4.40 -24.31 -11.12
N GLY A 328 -4.25 -23.73 -12.32
CA GLY A 328 -5.04 -22.60 -12.81
C GLY A 328 -4.15 -21.55 -13.48
N THR A 329 -4.73 -20.37 -13.71
CA THR A 329 -4.06 -19.19 -14.25
C THR A 329 -3.95 -18.11 -13.19
N VAL A 330 -2.86 -17.34 -13.23
CA VAL A 330 -2.64 -16.19 -12.35
C VAL A 330 -2.15 -15.00 -13.16
N ASN A 331 -2.45 -13.79 -12.68
CA ASN A 331 -1.62 -12.64 -13.00
C ASN A 331 -0.54 -12.57 -11.92
N PRO A 332 0.74 -12.78 -12.25
CA PRO A 332 1.80 -12.87 -11.24
C PRO A 332 1.98 -11.60 -10.39
N ALA A 333 1.52 -10.44 -10.87
CA ALA A 333 1.61 -9.20 -10.11
C ALA A 333 0.51 -9.03 -9.05
N HIS A 334 -0.55 -9.84 -9.10
CA HIS A 334 -1.72 -9.74 -8.23
C HIS A 334 -1.87 -10.98 -7.37
N ARG A 335 -2.51 -10.82 -6.22
CA ARG A 335 -2.87 -11.92 -5.32
C ARG A 335 -4.15 -12.63 -5.77
N GLN A 336 -4.23 -13.94 -5.58
CA GLN A 336 -5.44 -14.75 -5.85
C GLN A 336 -5.83 -15.64 -4.66
N ASN A 337 -7.14 -15.84 -4.52
CA ASN A 337 -7.85 -16.67 -3.52
C ASN A 337 -7.87 -16.13 -2.08
N GLU A 338 -7.05 -16.62 -1.16
CA GLU A 338 -7.10 -16.14 0.23
C GLU A 338 -6.69 -14.67 0.29
N TYR A 339 -7.51 -13.76 0.82
CA TYR A 339 -7.20 -12.33 0.99
C TYR A 339 -7.26 -11.94 2.46
N ARG A 340 -6.47 -10.94 2.88
CA ARG A 340 -6.46 -10.48 4.28
C ARG A 340 -7.67 -9.60 4.63
N ALA A 341 -8.14 -8.82 3.66
CA ALA A 341 -9.39 -8.09 3.75
C ALA A 341 -10.33 -8.59 2.66
N LYS A 342 -11.53 -9.02 3.07
CA LYS A 342 -12.63 -9.29 2.15
C LYS A 342 -13.39 -7.96 1.93
N PRO A 343 -13.54 -7.52 0.67
CA PRO A 343 -14.30 -6.31 0.36
C PRO A 343 -15.79 -6.47 0.64
#